data_AF-A3ZYI2-F1
#
_entry.id   AF-A3ZYI2-F1
#
_cell.length_a   1.000
_cell.length_b   1.000
_cell.length_c   1.000
_cell.angle_alpha   90.00
_cell.angle_beta   90.00
_cell.angle_gamma   90.00
#
_symmetry.space_group_name_H-M   'P 1'
#
loop_
_entity.id
_entity.type
_entity.pdbx_description
1 polymer ?
#
loop_
_entity_poly.entity_id
_entity_poly.type
_entity_poly.pdbx_seq_one_letter_code
_entity_poly.pdbx_strand_id
1 'polypeptide(L)'
;MKRFVLLYHQFPPDHADKSHYDLMLEAEGLLRTWRLGEKPDMLQPVAGQPIADHRLAYLDYEGEVSGDRGSVTRIDQGEYEIVRDDATTLIVNLYGNVLSGRLAVLIS
;
A
#
# COMPACT_ATOMS: atom_id res chain seq x y z
N MET A 1 1.37 11.22 14.13
CA MET A 1 1.94 9.86 13.97
C MET A 1 2.44 9.75 12.52
N LYS A 2 2.88 8.58 12.04
CA LYS A 2 3.29 8.41 10.64
C LYS A 2 2.07 8.10 9.76
N ARG A 3 2.07 8.53 8.49
CA ARG A 3 0.93 8.37 7.59
C ARG A 3 1.01 7.11 6.74
N PHE A 4 -0.14 6.58 6.36
CA PHE A 4 -0.25 5.56 5.33
C PHE A 4 -1.21 6.00 4.23
N VAL A 5 -1.04 5.40 3.05
CA VAL A 5 -2.05 5.43 1.99
C VAL A 5 -2.20 4.02 1.41
N LEU A 6 -3.44 3.66 1.04
CA LEU A 6 -3.73 2.51 0.22
C LEU A 6 -4.21 3.01 -1.14
N LEU A 7 -3.45 2.73 -2.19
CA LEU A 7 -3.84 3.03 -3.57
C LEU A 7 -4.29 1.76 -4.28
N TYR A 8 -5.28 1.88 -5.16
CA TYR A 8 -5.55 0.87 -6.18
C TYR A 8 -4.87 1.31 -7.48
N HIS A 9 -3.89 0.54 -7.92
CA HIS A 9 -3.16 0.76 -9.15
C HIS A 9 -3.81 -0.08 -10.26
N GLN A 10 -4.50 0.61 -11.16
CA GLN A 10 -5.21 0.01 -12.27
C GLN A 10 -4.38 0.10 -13.55
N PHE A 11 -4.00 -1.06 -14.10
CA PHE A 11 -3.40 -1.13 -15.43
C PHE A 11 -4.47 -1.22 -16.53
N PRO A 12 -4.13 -0.86 -17.78
CA PRO A 12 -4.93 -1.18 -18.96
C PRO A 12 -5.16 -2.70 -19.11
N PRO A 13 -6.29 -3.14 -19.72
CA PRO A 13 -6.65 -4.57 -19.81
C PRO A 13 -5.62 -5.46 -20.52
N ASP A 14 -4.82 -4.90 -21.43
CA ASP A 14 -3.81 -5.58 -22.24
C ASP A 14 -2.38 -5.46 -21.66
N HIS A 15 -2.23 -4.82 -20.51
CA HIS A 15 -0.95 -4.68 -19.84
C HIS A 15 -0.46 -6.04 -19.28
N ALA A 16 0.86 -6.26 -19.30
CA ALA A 16 1.46 -7.52 -18.85
C ALA A 16 1.26 -7.77 -17.34
N ASP A 17 1.27 -6.68 -16.55
CA ASP A 17 0.97 -6.71 -15.13
C ASP A 17 -0.53 -6.62 -14.83
N LYS A 18 -0.93 -7.24 -13.71
CA LYS A 18 -2.28 -7.13 -13.16
C LYS A 18 -2.42 -5.90 -12.26
N SER A 19 -3.59 -5.28 -12.30
CA SER A 19 -4.01 -4.26 -11.33
C SER A 19 -3.93 -4.82 -9.91
N HIS A 20 -3.54 -3.97 -8.98
CA HIS A 20 -3.16 -4.37 -7.62
C HIS A 20 -3.40 -3.22 -6.65
N TYR A 21 -3.10 -3.45 -5.38
CA TYR A 21 -3.13 -2.41 -4.35
C TYR A 21 -1.71 -2.12 -3.87
N ASP A 22 -1.41 -0.86 -3.62
CA ASP A 22 -0.16 -0.45 -3.00
C ASP A 22 -0.45 0.06 -1.59
N LEU A 23 0.04 -0.66 -0.59
CA LEU A 23 0.10 -0.17 0.78
C LEU A 23 1.42 0.59 0.96
N MET A 24 1.33 1.88 1.22
CA MET A 24 2.48 2.76 1.36
C MET A 24 2.54 3.34 2.77
N LEU A 25 3.69 3.20 3.44
CA LEU A 25 3.93 3.61 4.81
C LEU A 25 5.04 4.66 4.88
N GLU A 26 4.74 5.82 5.46
CA GLU A 26 5.70 6.92 5.62
C GLU A 26 6.87 6.55 6.55
N ALA A 27 8.08 6.49 6.01
CA ALA A 27 9.29 6.22 6.76
C ALA A 27 10.49 7.01 6.20
N GLU A 28 11.19 7.73 7.08
CA GLU A 28 12.49 8.37 6.77
C GLU A 28 12.48 9.29 5.53
N GLY A 29 11.38 10.01 5.31
CA GLY A 29 11.25 10.93 4.17
C GLY A 29 10.87 10.26 2.85
N LEU A 30 10.53 8.96 2.88
CA LEU A 30 10.07 8.15 1.77
C LEU A 30 8.81 7.37 2.18
N LEU A 31 8.25 6.60 1.24
CA LEU A 31 7.18 5.65 1.47
C LEU A 31 7.70 4.24 1.24
N ARG A 32 7.74 3.42 2.29
CA ARG A 32 7.95 1.98 2.13
C ARG A 32 6.69 1.37 1.56
N THR A 33 6.82 0.61 0.48
CA THR A 33 5.67 0.17 -0.31
C THR A 33 5.62 -1.35 -0.44
N TRP A 34 4.42 -1.90 -0.25
CA TRP A 34 4.09 -3.29 -0.52
C TRP A 34 3.00 -3.36 -1.58
N ARG A 35 3.29 -4.10 -2.66
CA ARG A 35 2.32 -4.49 -3.68
C ARG A 35 1.50 -5.66 -3.16
N LEU A 36 0.19 -5.49 -3.11
CA LEU A 36 -0.78 -6.46 -2.63
C LEU A 36 -1.66 -6.91 -3.79
N GLY A 37 -1.78 -8.22 -4.00
CA GLY A 37 -2.60 -8.78 -5.08
C GLY A 37 -4.10 -8.61 -4.88
N GLU A 38 -4.51 -8.32 -3.64
CA GLU A 38 -5.91 -8.16 -3.23
C GLU A 38 -6.06 -7.02 -2.22
N LYS A 39 -7.28 -6.52 -2.07
CA LYS A 39 -7.58 -5.48 -1.08
C LYS A 39 -7.39 -6.08 0.31
N PRO A 40 -6.64 -5.42 1.22
CA PRO A 40 -6.54 -5.86 2.60
C PRO A 40 -7.91 -5.98 3.26
N ASP A 41 -8.08 -7.06 4.00
CA ASP A 41 -9.17 -7.26 4.97
C ASP A 41 -8.53 -7.28 6.37
N MET A 42 -9.14 -6.58 7.33
CA MET A 42 -8.62 -6.50 8.70
C MET A 42 -8.79 -7.81 9.49
N LEU A 43 -9.54 -8.78 8.95
CA LEU A 43 -9.81 -10.06 9.61
C LEU A 43 -8.77 -11.16 9.28
N GLN A 44 -7.97 -10.98 8.23
CA GLN A 44 -7.03 -12.00 7.76
C GLN A 44 -5.73 -11.38 7.23
N PRO A 45 -4.59 -12.10 7.28
CA PRO A 45 -3.36 -11.62 6.68
C PRO A 45 -3.49 -11.50 5.16
N VAL A 46 -2.75 -10.56 4.57
CA VAL A 46 -2.64 -10.38 3.12
C VAL A 46 -1.21 -10.66 2.66
N ALA A 47 -1.04 -11.29 1.50
CA ALA A 47 0.28 -11.44 0.90
C ALA A 47 0.74 -10.11 0.29
N GLY A 48 1.99 -9.72 0.55
CA GLY A 48 2.54 -8.47 0.03
C GLY A 48 3.99 -8.60 -0.40
N GLN A 49 4.29 -8.11 -1.59
CA GLN A 49 5.64 -8.05 -2.11
C GLN A 49 6.22 -6.65 -1.84
N PRO A 50 7.36 -6.51 -1.15
CA PRO A 50 8.03 -5.23 -1.00
C PRO A 50 8.55 -4.77 -2.37
N ILE A 51 8.27 -3.51 -2.71
CA ILE A 51 8.75 -2.88 -3.95
C ILE A 51 9.55 -1.63 -3.60
N ALA A 52 10.11 -0.97 -4.62
CA ALA A 52 10.91 0.23 -4.43
C ALA A 52 10.16 1.31 -3.64
N ASP A 53 10.88 2.02 -2.78
CA ASP A 53 10.33 3.12 -2.01
C ASP A 53 9.75 4.21 -2.92
N HIS A 54 8.60 4.74 -2.53
CA HIS A 54 7.91 5.80 -3.25
C HIS A 54 8.18 7.17 -2.63
N ARG A 55 7.96 8.22 -3.42
CA ARG A 55 8.08 9.60 -2.96
C ARG A 55 6.89 9.95 -2.07
N LEU A 56 7.10 10.78 -1.04
CA LEU A 56 6.03 11.25 -0.13
C LEU A 56 4.82 11.86 -0.85
N ALA A 57 5.02 12.45 -2.04
CA ALA A 57 3.94 13.01 -2.84
C ALA A 57 2.82 11.99 -3.17
N TYR A 58 3.12 10.68 -3.16
CA TYR A 58 2.13 9.63 -3.39
C TYR A 58 1.11 9.45 -2.26
N LEU A 59 1.33 10.05 -1.08
CA LEU A 59 0.32 10.09 -0.03
C LEU A 59 -0.96 10.81 -0.50
N ASP A 60 -0.78 11.85 -1.31
CA ASP A 60 -1.85 12.73 -1.75
C ASP A 60 -2.18 12.56 -3.24
N TYR A 61 -1.36 11.82 -3.99
CA TYR A 61 -1.49 11.68 -5.45
C TYR A 61 -2.60 10.71 -5.88
N GLU A 62 -3.35 11.12 -6.90
CA GLU A 62 -4.29 10.29 -7.66
C GLU A 62 -4.18 10.66 -9.15
N GLY A 63 -4.40 9.70 -10.04
CA GLY A 63 -4.39 9.92 -11.49
C GLY A 63 -3.40 9.05 -12.26
N GLU A 64 -3.05 9.49 -13.46
CA GLU A 64 -2.26 8.73 -14.44
C GLU A 64 -0.80 8.55 -14.05
N VAL A 65 -0.34 7.30 -14.02
CA VAL A 65 1.05 6.93 -13.84
C VAL A 65 1.76 6.95 -15.19
N SER A 66 2.84 7.74 -15.28
CA SER A 66 3.58 7.94 -16.52
C SER A 66 4.06 6.64 -17.18
N GLY A 67 4.09 6.62 -18.53
CA GLY A 67 4.66 5.53 -19.32
C GLY A 67 3.70 4.35 -19.52
N ASP A 68 2.42 4.63 -19.77
CA ASP A 68 1.35 3.63 -19.99
C ASP A 68 1.20 2.61 -18.85
N ARG A 69 1.58 3.01 -17.64
CA ARG A 69 1.46 2.18 -16.44
C ARG A 69 0.09 2.30 -15.78
N GLY A 70 -0.91 2.86 -16.47
CA GLY A 70 -2.26 3.01 -15.95
C GLY A 70 -2.39 4.11 -14.90
N SER A 71 -3.34 3.99 -13.97
CA SER A 71 -3.69 5.05 -13.02
C SER A 71 -3.80 4.54 -11.59
N VAL A 72 -3.65 5.46 -10.62
CA VAL A 72 -3.82 5.18 -9.20
C VAL A 72 -5.01 5.95 -8.64
N THR A 73 -5.85 5.25 -7.86
CA THR A 73 -6.97 5.84 -7.11
C THR A 73 -6.78 5.57 -5.63
N ARG A 74 -7.04 6.57 -4.79
CA ARG A 74 -6.94 6.41 -3.34
C ARG A 74 -8.12 5.61 -2.81
N ILE A 75 -7.81 4.51 -2.13
CA ILE A 75 -8.81 3.67 -1.46
C ILE A 75 -8.97 4.08 -0.01
N ASP A 76 -7.86 4.37 0.68
CA ASP A 76 -7.87 4.87 2.04
C ASP A 76 -6.57 5.61 2.37
N GLN A 77 -6.60 6.40 3.43
CA GLN A 77 -5.42 7.00 4.04
C GLN A 77 -5.68 7.26 5.52
N GLY A 78 -4.60 7.41 6.28
CA GLY A 78 -4.71 7.75 7.69
C GLY A 78 -3.35 7.70 8.38
N GLU A 79 -3.39 7.48 9.68
CA GLU A 79 -2.18 7.27 10.48
C GLU A 79 -1.94 5.77 10.70
N TYR A 80 -0.71 5.40 11.02
CA TYR A 80 -0.37 4.03 11.38
C TYR A 80 0.70 3.94 12.48
N GLU A 81 0.76 2.77 13.09
CA GLU A 81 1.81 2.38 14.04
C GLU A 81 2.37 1.00 13.68
N ILE A 82 3.69 0.83 13.76
CA ILE A 82 4.34 -0.47 13.57
C ILE A 82 4.22 -1.29 14.86
N VAL A 83 3.69 -2.51 14.73
CA VAL A 83 3.66 -3.51 15.80
C VAL A 83 4.82 -4.50 15.62
N ARG A 84 5.09 -4.90 14.38
CA ARG A 84 6.17 -5.82 14.02
C ARG A 84 6.61 -5.54 12.58
N ASP A 85 7.91 -5.62 12.33
CA ASP A 85 8.49 -5.43 11.01
C ASP A 85 9.78 -6.25 10.93
N ASP A 86 9.72 -7.36 10.22
CA ASP A 86 10.85 -8.24 10.00
C ASP A 86 10.83 -8.82 8.58
N ALA A 87 11.77 -9.74 8.29
CA ALA A 87 11.97 -10.28 6.96
C ALA A 87 10.76 -11.05 6.38
N THR A 88 9.84 -11.54 7.21
CA THR A 88 8.71 -12.36 6.74
C THR A 88 7.35 -11.74 7.03
N THR A 89 7.25 -10.80 7.97
CA THR A 89 5.97 -10.23 8.38
C THR A 89 6.09 -8.75 8.75
N LEU A 90 5.15 -7.96 8.21
CA LEU A 90 4.82 -6.63 8.69
C LEU A 90 3.47 -6.68 9.41
N ILE A 91 3.41 -6.18 10.64
CA ILE A 91 2.17 -5.98 11.41
C ILE A 91 2.07 -4.51 11.78
N VAL A 92 0.96 -3.88 11.40
CA VAL A 92 0.67 -2.47 11.66
C VAL A 92 -0.71 -2.29 12.24
N ASN A 93 -0.88 -1.29 13.10
CA ASN A 93 -2.19 -0.74 13.40
C ASN A 93 -2.46 0.40 12.41
N LEU A 94 -3.60 0.34 11.71
CA LEU A 94 -4.06 1.36 10.78
C LEU A 94 -5.22 2.14 11.40
N TYR A 95 -5.20 3.46 11.18
CA TYR A 95 -6.21 4.41 11.65
C TYR A 95 -6.77 5.19 10.45
N GLY A 96 -7.33 4.46 9.47
CA GLY A 96 -8.01 5.02 8.31
C GLY A 96 -9.54 5.00 8.43
N ASN A 97 -10.23 5.42 7.37
CA ASN A 97 -11.68 5.40 7.30
C ASN A 97 -12.22 4.03 6.83
N VAL A 98 -11.42 3.28 6.06
CA VAL A 98 -11.78 1.97 5.50
C VAL A 98 -11.00 0.86 6.19
N LEU A 99 -9.69 1.03 6.35
CA LEU A 99 -8.81 0.14 7.08
C LEU A 99 -8.54 0.70 8.47
N SER A 100 -9.20 0.11 9.47
CA SER A 100 -9.07 0.51 10.88
C SER A 100 -8.87 -0.72 11.75
N GLY A 101 -7.76 -0.79 12.48
CA GLY A 101 -7.37 -1.95 13.30
C GLY A 101 -6.02 -2.55 12.90
N ARG A 102 -5.78 -3.80 13.25
CA ARG A 102 -4.49 -4.49 13.02
C ARG A 102 -4.47 -5.21 11.67
N LEU A 103 -3.53 -4.86 10.80
CA LEU A 103 -3.26 -5.55 9.54
C LEU A 103 -1.96 -6.35 9.64
N ALA A 104 -1.96 -7.57 9.10
CA ALA A 104 -0.77 -8.39 8.91
C ALA A 104 -0.49 -8.56 7.41
N VAL A 105 0.71 -8.19 6.97
CA VAL A 105 1.21 -8.41 5.62
C VAL A 105 2.29 -9.48 5.67
N LEU A 106 2.07 -10.58 4.96
CA LEU A 106 3.01 -11.68 4.82
C LEU A 106 3.94 -11.38 3.63
N ILE A 107 5.24 -11.29 3.91
CA ILE A 107 6.25 -10.87 2.95
C ILE A 107 6.74 -12.09 2.16
N SER A 108 6.66 -11.99 0.83
CA SER A 108 7.12 -13.00 -0.14
C SER A 108 8.21 -12.47 -1.05
#